data_AF-A0AAF0IN93-F1
#
_entry.id   AF-A0AAF0IN93-F1
#
_cell.length_a   1.000
_cell.length_b   1.000
_cell.length_c   1.000
_cell.angle_alpha   90.00
_cell.angle_beta   90.00
_cell.angle_gamma   90.00
#
_symmetry.space_group_name_H-M   'P 1'
#
loop_
_entity.id
_entity.type
_entity.pdbx_description
1 polymer ?
#
loop_
_entity_poly.entity_id
_entity_poly.type
_entity_poly.pdbx_seq_one_letter_code
_entity_poly.pdbx_strand_id
1 'polypeptide(L)'
;MPRTAYTALVVLLLRPAGAADAQRLQQLQRIRHTYDAAYTRWLPHITLVPPFAVPPPDAAAEGDADAGAAGAPPWLVRVLDALSNDTARACARHARHRLALTDVGVFRLRRYENVHLRPSAASAAPLLALQRDLQRAAAPHLPARGRRRERFVPHASLGQAYTLEDRAAIELEAERDCRLHDGGIAVAVDHVQVMYKPSGARGPYTLYREAALAPSYEP
;
A
#
# COMPACT_ATOMS: atom_id res chain seq x y z
N MET A 1 -12.39 -12.15 -27.88
CA MET A 1 -11.32 -11.29 -27.32
C MET A 1 -10.73 -12.00 -26.10
N PRO A 2 -9.41 -12.06 -25.93
CA PRO A 2 -8.82 -12.64 -24.70
C PRO A 2 -9.27 -11.83 -23.48
N ARG A 3 -9.81 -12.49 -22.45
CA ARG A 3 -10.26 -11.84 -21.21
C ARG A 3 -9.05 -11.27 -20.48
N THR A 4 -9.11 -9.99 -20.11
CA THR A 4 -8.02 -9.29 -19.43
C THR A 4 -7.89 -9.77 -17.98
N ALA A 5 -6.67 -10.15 -17.57
CA ALA A 5 -6.35 -10.41 -16.17
C ALA A 5 -6.17 -9.09 -15.39
N TYR A 6 -6.40 -9.14 -14.08
CA TYR A 6 -6.27 -7.97 -13.21
C TYR A 6 -5.21 -8.18 -12.14
N THR A 7 -4.73 -7.09 -11.57
CA THR A 7 -3.84 -7.08 -10.41
C THR A 7 -4.55 -6.37 -9.26
N ALA A 8 -4.65 -7.04 -8.13
CA ALA A 8 -5.21 -6.51 -6.89
C ALA A 8 -4.17 -6.44 -5.79
N LEU A 9 -4.40 -5.59 -4.79
CA LEU A 9 -3.57 -5.46 -3.60
C LEU A 9 -4.36 -4.81 -2.45
N VAL A 10 -3.77 -4.85 -1.25
CA VAL A 10 -4.29 -4.18 -0.06
C VAL A 10 -3.23 -3.24 0.50
N VAL A 11 -3.59 -1.98 0.72
CA VAL A 11 -2.66 -0.93 1.13
C VAL A 11 -3.20 -0.05 2.24
N LEU A 12 -2.29 0.67 2.89
CA LEU A 12 -2.59 1.86 3.66
C LEU A 12 -2.10 3.08 2.86
N LEU A 13 -3.01 3.92 2.38
CA LEU A 13 -2.65 5.24 1.87
C LEU A 13 -2.24 6.16 3.03
N LEU A 14 -1.13 6.88 2.89
CA LEU A 14 -0.66 7.77 3.96
C LEU A 14 -1.57 8.98 4.06
N ARG A 15 -2.13 9.20 5.26
CA ARG A 15 -2.92 10.39 5.59
C ARG A 15 -2.28 11.08 6.79
N PRO A 16 -2.07 12.41 6.74
CA PRO A 16 -1.41 13.12 7.82
C PRO A 16 -2.27 13.11 9.09
N ALA A 17 -1.63 13.03 10.27
CA ALA A 17 -2.33 13.08 11.55
C ALA A 17 -2.76 14.52 11.95
N GLY A 18 -2.13 15.55 11.35
CA GLY A 18 -2.46 16.95 11.56
C GLY A 18 -1.85 17.88 10.49
N ALA A 19 -2.00 19.20 10.67
CA ALA A 19 -1.56 20.19 9.70
C ALA A 19 -0.03 20.19 9.46
N ALA A 20 0.76 20.04 10.53
CA ALA A 20 2.21 19.93 10.41
C ALA A 20 2.64 18.69 9.60
N ASP A 21 1.99 17.55 9.84
CA ASP A 21 2.25 16.32 9.09
C ASP A 21 1.81 16.42 7.64
N ALA A 22 0.75 17.19 7.35
CA ALA A 22 0.31 17.45 5.98
C ALA A 22 1.38 18.20 5.19
N GLN A 23 2.02 19.20 5.80
CA GLN A 23 3.14 19.91 5.19
C GLN A 23 4.34 18.96 4.97
N ARG A 24 4.69 18.13 5.96
CA ARG A 24 5.80 17.16 5.83
C ARG A 24 5.51 16.11 4.74
N LEU A 25 4.26 15.63 4.63
CA LEU A 25 3.84 14.71 3.58
C LEU A 25 3.86 15.35 2.19
N GLN A 26 3.59 16.66 2.08
CA GLN A 26 3.80 17.39 0.83
C GLN A 26 5.28 17.47 0.45
N GLN A 27 6.20 17.65 1.42
CA GLN A 27 7.63 17.59 1.13
C GLN A 27 8.06 16.19 0.66
N LEU A 28 7.56 15.14 1.32
CA LEU A 28 7.77 13.76 0.87
C LEU A 28 7.34 13.58 -0.59
N GLN A 29 6.19 14.15 -0.98
CA GLN A 29 5.73 14.11 -2.36
C GLN A 29 6.63 14.86 -3.34
N ARG A 30 7.30 15.95 -2.92
CA ARG A 30 8.30 16.64 -3.75
C ARG A 30 9.53 15.78 -4.00
N ILE A 31 10.02 15.09 -2.97
CA ILE A 31 11.10 14.10 -3.11
C ILE A 31 10.68 13.02 -4.11
N ARG A 32 9.48 12.44 -3.92
CA ARG A 32 8.94 11.43 -4.85
C ARG A 32 8.78 11.95 -6.27
N HIS A 33 8.36 13.20 -6.46
CA HIS A 33 8.24 13.79 -7.79
C HIS A 33 9.59 13.77 -8.55
N THR A 34 10.70 14.00 -7.85
CA THR A 34 12.04 13.97 -8.42
C THR A 34 12.56 12.56 -8.63
N TYR A 35 12.38 11.67 -7.65
CA TYR A 35 13.12 10.39 -7.58
C TYR A 35 12.26 9.11 -7.73
N ASP A 36 10.93 9.20 -7.72
CA ASP A 36 10.04 8.03 -7.80
C ASP A 36 9.32 7.97 -9.15
N ALA A 37 9.73 7.03 -10.01
CA ALA A 37 9.06 6.72 -11.27
C ALA A 37 7.59 6.27 -11.09
N ALA A 38 7.17 5.93 -9.87
CA ALA A 38 5.77 5.64 -9.53
C ALA A 38 4.98 6.86 -9.05
N TYR A 39 5.58 8.05 -8.93
CA TYR A 39 4.94 9.26 -8.40
C TYR A 39 3.58 9.55 -9.05
N THR A 40 3.53 9.62 -10.38
CA THR A 40 2.28 9.93 -11.12
C THR A 40 1.23 8.82 -11.08
N ARG A 41 1.62 7.64 -10.61
CA ARG A 41 0.82 6.41 -10.66
C ARG A 41 0.30 6.04 -9.27
N TRP A 42 0.87 6.61 -8.21
CA TRP A 42 0.56 6.19 -6.86
C TRP A 42 0.79 7.29 -5.82
N LEU A 43 -0.22 7.52 -4.99
CA LEU A 43 -0.07 8.27 -3.75
C LEU A 43 0.90 7.54 -2.79
N PRO A 44 1.52 8.26 -1.83
CA PRO A 44 2.34 7.64 -0.80
C PRO A 44 1.52 6.60 -0.03
N HIS A 45 2.08 5.42 0.16
CA HIS A 45 1.36 4.29 0.75
C HIS A 45 2.32 3.30 1.39
N ILE A 46 1.76 2.40 2.22
CA ILE A 46 2.42 1.19 2.71
C ILE A 46 1.65 -0.01 2.14
N THR A 47 2.36 -0.93 1.48
CA THR A 47 1.74 -2.16 0.96
C THR A 47 1.56 -3.17 2.09
N LEU A 48 0.32 -3.60 2.36
CA LEU A 48 -0.01 -4.54 3.45
C LEU A 48 -0.17 -5.98 2.94
N VAL A 49 -0.82 -6.13 1.78
CA VAL A 49 -0.86 -7.37 0.99
C VAL A 49 -0.27 -7.06 -0.37
N PRO A 50 0.87 -7.66 -0.74
CA PRO A 50 1.54 -7.37 -2.01
C PRO A 50 0.67 -7.63 -3.24
N PRO A 51 0.94 -6.96 -4.38
CA PRO A 51 0.17 -7.17 -5.61
C PRO A 51 0.14 -8.62 -6.06
N PHE A 52 -1.05 -9.12 -6.40
CA PHE A 52 -1.27 -10.46 -6.90
C PHE A 52 -2.18 -10.46 -8.13
N ALA A 53 -2.06 -11.49 -8.96
CA ALA A 53 -2.87 -11.64 -10.16
C ALA A 53 -4.25 -12.22 -9.82
N VAL A 54 -5.28 -11.65 -10.44
CA VAL A 54 -6.65 -12.16 -10.44
C VAL A 54 -6.97 -12.55 -11.89
N PRO A 55 -6.81 -13.83 -12.25
CA PRO A 55 -7.08 -14.29 -13.59
C PRO A 55 -8.60 -14.32 -13.86
N PRO A 56 -9.03 -14.13 -15.12
CA PRO A 56 -10.41 -14.39 -15.48
C PRO A 56 -10.76 -15.86 -15.22
N PRO A 57 -12.03 -16.17 -14.90
CA PRO A 57 -12.46 -17.56 -14.75
C PRO A 57 -12.38 -18.28 -16.11
N ASP A 58 -12.17 -19.59 -16.06
CA ASP A 58 -12.19 -20.45 -17.24
C ASP A 58 -13.55 -20.33 -17.95
N ALA A 59 -13.52 -20.37 -19.29
CA ALA A 59 -14.62 -19.99 -20.19
C ALA A 59 -15.96 -20.71 -19.96
N ALA A 60 -16.01 -21.77 -19.16
CA ALA A 60 -17.21 -22.54 -18.87
C ALA A 60 -18.09 -21.95 -17.75
N ALA A 61 -17.60 -20.98 -16.96
CA ALA A 61 -18.27 -20.61 -15.72
C ALA A 61 -19.30 -19.48 -15.85
N GLU A 62 -19.08 -18.43 -16.66
CA GLU A 62 -19.92 -17.23 -16.58
C GLU A 62 -19.99 -16.39 -17.86
N GLY A 63 -21.23 -16.04 -18.23
CA GLY A 63 -21.55 -15.18 -19.36
C GLY A 63 -20.87 -13.81 -19.27
N ASP A 64 -20.46 -13.30 -20.43
CA ASP A 64 -19.91 -11.97 -20.62
C ASP A 64 -21.01 -10.92 -20.45
N ALA A 65 -21.43 -10.68 -19.20
CA ALA A 65 -22.24 -9.51 -18.88
C ALA A 65 -21.33 -8.27 -18.82
N ASP A 66 -21.86 -7.18 -19.35
CA ASP A 66 -21.21 -5.88 -19.52
C ASP A 66 -20.62 -5.37 -18.20
N ALA A 67 -19.57 -4.55 -18.30
CA ALA A 67 -18.85 -4.04 -17.14
C ALA A 67 -19.81 -3.36 -16.15
N GLY A 68 -19.80 -3.79 -14.88
CA GLY A 68 -20.65 -3.21 -13.84
C GLY A 68 -20.30 -1.74 -13.55
N ALA A 69 -21.02 -1.11 -12.62
CA ALA A 69 -20.98 0.34 -12.31
C ALA A 69 -19.59 0.97 -12.03
N ALA A 70 -18.51 0.19 -11.94
CA ALA A 70 -17.12 0.63 -11.76
C ALA A 70 -16.18 0.27 -12.94
N GLY A 71 -16.72 -0.14 -14.10
CA GLY A 71 -15.92 -0.55 -15.26
C GLY A 71 -15.16 -1.88 -15.09
N ALA A 72 -15.46 -2.63 -14.01
CA ALA A 72 -14.92 -3.96 -13.74
C ALA A 72 -15.90 -5.05 -14.22
N PRO A 73 -15.41 -6.17 -14.78
CA PRO A 73 -16.28 -7.29 -15.16
C PRO A 73 -16.89 -7.95 -13.92
N PRO A 74 -18.11 -8.51 -14.00
CA PRO A 74 -18.82 -9.07 -12.84
C PRO A 74 -18.03 -10.11 -12.05
N TRP A 75 -17.21 -10.92 -12.74
CA TRP A 75 -16.37 -11.93 -12.07
C TRP A 75 -15.30 -11.31 -11.18
N LEU A 76 -14.73 -10.18 -11.59
CA LEU A 76 -13.74 -9.46 -10.81
C LEU A 76 -14.40 -8.81 -9.59
N VAL A 77 -15.59 -8.23 -9.77
CA VAL A 77 -16.39 -7.63 -8.69
C VAL A 77 -16.60 -8.63 -7.56
N ARG A 78 -17.00 -9.88 -7.87
CA ARG A 78 -17.20 -10.91 -6.83
C ARG A 78 -15.93 -11.25 -6.05
N VAL A 79 -14.78 -11.35 -6.74
CA VAL A 79 -13.49 -11.59 -6.07
C VAL A 79 -13.10 -10.42 -5.18
N LEU A 80 -13.24 -9.19 -5.69
CA LEU A 80 -12.91 -7.98 -4.94
C LEU A 80 -13.85 -7.75 -3.75
N ASP A 81 -15.13 -8.09 -3.88
CA ASP A 81 -16.09 -8.07 -2.76
C ASP A 81 -15.70 -9.05 -1.67
N ALA A 82 -15.37 -10.29 -2.04
CA ALA A 82 -14.96 -11.31 -1.08
C ALA A 82 -13.69 -10.87 -0.31
N LEU A 83 -12.65 -10.42 -1.04
CA LEU A 83 -11.44 -9.86 -0.45
C LEU A 83 -11.71 -8.65 0.45
N SER A 84 -12.59 -7.74 0.02
CA SER A 84 -12.93 -6.54 0.78
C SER A 84 -13.68 -6.85 2.06
N ASN A 85 -14.58 -7.84 2.03
CA ASN A 85 -15.31 -8.29 3.21
C ASN A 85 -14.38 -8.94 4.24
N ASP A 86 -13.42 -9.77 3.78
CA ASP A 86 -12.39 -10.35 4.65
C ASP A 86 -11.44 -9.29 5.23
N THR A 87 -11.04 -8.33 4.40
CA THR A 87 -10.23 -7.17 4.80
C THR A 87 -10.96 -6.35 5.87
N ALA A 88 -12.25 -6.07 5.68
CA ALA A 88 -13.07 -5.32 6.64
C ALA A 88 -13.21 -6.06 7.98
N ARG A 89 -13.46 -7.38 7.96
CA ARG A 89 -13.50 -8.21 9.18
C ARG A 89 -12.17 -8.20 9.93
N ALA A 90 -11.05 -8.19 9.22
CA ALA A 90 -9.74 -8.05 9.86
C ALA A 90 -9.57 -6.65 10.47
N CYS A 91 -9.83 -5.58 9.72
CA CYS A 91 -9.68 -4.20 10.19
C CYS A 91 -10.52 -3.89 11.43
N ALA A 92 -11.74 -4.42 11.53
CA ALA A 92 -12.63 -4.22 12.66
C ALA A 92 -12.09 -4.74 14.00
N ARG A 93 -11.04 -5.58 13.99
CA ARG A 93 -10.37 -6.06 15.22
C ARG A 93 -9.19 -5.20 15.67
N HIS A 94 -8.81 -4.20 14.87
CA HIS A 94 -7.67 -3.34 15.14
C HIS A 94 -8.17 -1.93 15.41
N ALA A 95 -7.71 -1.35 16.51
CA ALA A 95 -8.00 0.03 16.84
C ALA A 95 -7.26 0.98 15.89
N ARG A 96 -7.88 2.11 15.57
CA ARG A 96 -7.21 3.25 14.95
C ARG A 96 -5.98 3.63 15.77
N HIS A 97 -4.92 3.99 15.09
CA HIS A 97 -3.66 4.37 15.72
C HIS A 97 -2.88 5.33 14.85
N ARG A 98 -1.77 5.84 15.38
CA ARG A 98 -0.83 6.68 14.65
C ARG A 98 0.45 5.90 14.36
N LEU A 99 1.02 6.17 13.21
CA LEU A 99 2.31 5.64 12.79
C LEU A 99 3.26 6.82 12.61
N ALA A 100 4.44 6.77 13.24
CA ALA A 100 5.46 7.81 13.11
C ALA A 100 6.54 7.32 12.16
N LEU A 101 6.63 7.91 10.98
CA LEU A 101 7.64 7.61 9.96
C LEU A 101 8.90 8.42 10.27
N THR A 102 9.88 7.79 10.91
CA THR A 102 11.08 8.45 11.47
C THR A 102 12.38 7.97 10.88
N ASP A 103 12.40 6.79 10.25
CA ASP A 103 13.65 6.15 9.87
C ASP A 103 13.76 6.06 8.35
N VAL A 104 14.95 6.29 7.79
CA VAL A 104 15.22 5.99 6.38
C VAL A 104 15.76 4.57 6.26
N GLY A 105 15.24 3.83 5.28
CA GLY A 105 15.69 2.50 4.94
C GLY A 105 15.97 2.37 3.45
N VAL A 106 16.72 1.32 3.13
CA VAL A 106 17.08 0.98 1.75
C VAL A 106 16.81 -0.49 1.49
N PHE A 107 16.20 -0.79 0.34
CA PHE A 107 16.19 -2.13 -0.23
C PHE A 107 17.05 -2.17 -1.48
N ARG A 108 17.99 -3.13 -1.53
CA ARG A 108 18.79 -3.39 -2.72
C ARG A 108 17.99 -4.22 -3.71
N LEU A 109 17.63 -3.63 -4.85
CA LEU A 109 16.99 -4.33 -5.96
C LEU A 109 17.99 -4.49 -7.11
N ARG A 110 17.64 -5.33 -8.09
CA ARG A 110 18.56 -5.69 -9.18
C ARG A 110 19.05 -4.50 -10.00
N ARG A 111 18.27 -3.41 -10.10
CA ARG A 111 18.56 -2.26 -10.98
C ARG A 111 18.83 -0.95 -10.24
N TYR A 112 18.44 -0.86 -8.97
CA TYR A 112 18.48 0.36 -8.18
C TYR A 112 18.32 0.03 -6.69
N GLU A 113 18.63 0.98 -5.83
CA GLU A 113 18.27 0.96 -4.41
C GLU A 113 16.93 1.68 -4.20
N ASN A 114 15.94 1.04 -3.58
CA ASN A 114 14.72 1.72 -3.19
C ASN A 114 14.90 2.36 -1.81
N VAL A 115 14.98 3.69 -1.80
CA VAL A 115 15.02 4.49 -0.57
C VAL A 115 13.59 4.74 -0.09
N HIS A 116 13.35 4.56 1.20
CA HIS A 116 12.00 4.59 1.77
C HIS A 116 12.00 5.02 3.23
N LEU A 117 10.89 5.59 3.69
CA LEU A 117 10.65 5.82 5.11
C LEU A 117 10.10 4.58 5.77
N ARG A 118 10.47 4.36 7.03
CA ARG A 118 9.97 3.30 7.91
C ARG A 118 9.38 3.92 9.17
N PRO A 119 8.40 3.23 9.77
CA PRO A 119 7.92 3.62 11.07
C PRO A 119 8.97 3.34 12.15
N SER A 120 9.01 4.20 13.17
CA SER A 120 9.74 3.93 14.41
C SER A 120 9.34 2.56 14.97
N ALA A 121 10.25 1.85 15.63
CA ALA A 121 9.95 0.56 16.26
C ALA A 121 8.74 0.62 17.21
N ALA A 122 8.59 1.71 17.97
CA ALA A 122 7.50 1.90 18.92
C ALA A 122 6.12 2.01 18.25
N SER A 123 6.00 2.80 17.18
CA SER A 123 4.72 2.99 16.48
C SER A 123 4.37 1.86 15.49
N ALA A 124 5.33 1.01 15.14
CA ALA A 124 5.12 -0.06 14.16
C ALA A 124 4.30 -1.26 14.67
N ALA A 125 4.30 -1.52 15.99
CA ALA A 125 3.73 -2.76 16.54
C ALA A 125 2.24 -3.00 16.18
N PRO A 126 1.32 -2.01 16.28
CA PRO A 126 -0.07 -2.20 15.86
C PRO A 126 -0.20 -2.47 14.35
N LEU A 127 0.59 -1.79 13.52
CA LEU A 127 0.60 -2.00 12.07
C LEU A 127 1.07 -3.41 11.69
N LEU A 128 2.09 -3.92 12.38
CA LEU A 128 2.59 -5.29 12.17
C LEU A 128 1.52 -6.34 12.54
N ALA A 129 0.77 -6.11 13.63
CA ALA A 129 -0.34 -6.98 14.02
C ALA A 129 -1.48 -6.94 12.98
N LEU A 130 -1.86 -5.75 12.52
CA LEU A 130 -2.84 -5.55 11.46
C LEU A 130 -2.42 -6.26 10.18
N GLN A 131 -1.17 -6.07 9.73
CA GLN A 131 -0.67 -6.67 8.51
C GLN A 131 -0.72 -8.20 8.55
N ARG A 132 -0.31 -8.81 9.67
CA ARG A 132 -0.37 -10.27 9.83
C ARG A 132 -1.80 -10.80 9.67
N ASP A 133 -2.77 -10.10 10.25
CA ASP A 133 -4.17 -10.49 10.17
C ASP A 133 -4.76 -10.27 8.78
N LEU A 134 -4.42 -9.17 8.12
CA LEU A 134 -4.78 -8.91 6.72
C LEU A 134 -4.19 -9.94 5.78
N GLN A 135 -2.93 -10.35 6.00
CA GLN A 135 -2.28 -11.38 5.19
C GLN A 135 -2.97 -12.74 5.32
N ARG A 136 -3.48 -13.07 6.52
CA ARG A 136 -4.30 -14.28 6.76
C ARG A 136 -5.66 -14.17 6.10
N ALA A 137 -6.33 -13.02 6.25
CA ALA A 137 -7.64 -12.76 5.65
C ALA A 137 -7.60 -12.76 4.12
N ALA A 138 -6.51 -12.28 3.52
CA ALA A 138 -6.32 -12.28 2.08
C ALA A 138 -5.92 -13.65 1.52
N ALA A 139 -5.40 -14.56 2.34
CA ALA A 139 -4.81 -15.83 1.87
C ALA A 139 -5.72 -16.68 0.97
N PRO A 140 -7.05 -16.81 1.22
CA PRO A 140 -7.96 -17.55 0.33
C PRO A 140 -8.09 -16.94 -1.08
N HIS A 141 -7.75 -15.66 -1.24
CA HIS A 141 -7.87 -14.90 -2.49
C HIS A 141 -6.56 -14.86 -3.28
N LEU A 142 -5.44 -15.30 -2.68
CA LEU A 142 -4.14 -15.29 -3.30
C LEU A 142 -3.94 -16.55 -4.16
N PRO A 143 -3.21 -16.45 -5.28
CA PRO A 143 -2.87 -17.63 -6.08
C PRO A 143 -2.08 -18.64 -5.24
N ALA A 144 -2.41 -19.93 -5.38
CA ALA A 144 -1.86 -21.03 -4.58
C ALA A 144 -0.32 -21.20 -4.67
N ARG A 145 0.32 -20.63 -5.70
CA ARG A 145 1.79 -20.59 -5.81
C ARG A 145 2.34 -19.55 -4.83
N GLY A 146 2.66 -20.04 -3.64
CA GLY A 146 3.15 -19.27 -2.51
C GLY A 146 4.34 -18.38 -2.88
N ARG A 147 4.19 -17.08 -2.67
CA ARG A 147 5.35 -16.20 -2.51
C ARG A 147 6.14 -16.68 -1.30
N ARG A 148 7.46 -16.80 -1.43
CA ARG A 148 8.35 -16.93 -0.27
C ARG A 148 7.99 -15.82 0.72
N ARG A 149 7.76 -16.18 1.98
CA ARG A 149 7.51 -15.23 3.07
C ARG A 149 8.79 -14.47 3.36
N GLU A 150 9.06 -13.43 2.58
CA GLU A 150 9.92 -12.36 3.05
C GLU A 150 9.25 -11.73 4.27
N ARG A 151 10.03 -11.44 5.31
CA ARG A 151 9.53 -10.78 6.50
C ARG A 151 8.94 -9.43 6.07
N PHE A 152 7.70 -9.16 6.44
CA PHE A 152 7.08 -7.87 6.19
C PHE A 152 7.88 -6.76 6.86
N VAL A 153 8.27 -5.75 6.08
CA VAL A 153 8.91 -4.53 6.56
C VAL A 153 8.01 -3.37 6.14
N PRO A 154 7.31 -2.70 7.05
CA PRO A 154 6.46 -1.56 6.70
C PRO A 154 7.32 -0.42 6.19
N HIS A 155 7.00 0.10 5.01
CA HIS A 155 7.74 1.20 4.39
C HIS A 155 6.88 1.99 3.42
N ALA A 156 7.22 3.27 3.25
CA ALA A 156 6.69 4.14 2.22
C ALA A 156 7.84 4.63 1.33
N SER A 157 7.80 4.31 0.04
CA SER A 157 8.89 4.62 -0.89
C SER A 157 9.04 6.13 -1.12
N LEU A 158 10.29 6.58 -1.15
CA LEU A 158 10.69 7.95 -1.50
C LEU A 158 11.19 8.03 -2.94
N GLY A 159 11.90 7.01 -3.42
CA GLY A 159 12.46 7.02 -4.76
C GLY A 159 13.29 5.79 -5.12
N GLN A 160 13.80 5.79 -6.34
CA GLN A 160 14.75 4.81 -6.85
C GLN A 160 16.10 5.50 -7.06
N ALA A 161 17.12 5.08 -6.30
CA ALA A 161 18.49 5.53 -6.46
C ALA A 161 19.25 4.59 -7.41
N TYR A 162 19.73 5.11 -8.54
CA TYR A 162 20.52 4.36 -9.50
C TYR A 162 22.02 4.49 -9.24
N THR A 163 22.42 5.54 -8.53
CA THR A 163 23.79 5.80 -8.08
C THR A 163 23.86 6.00 -6.56
N LEU A 164 25.07 5.98 -6.00
CA LEU A 164 25.30 6.32 -4.59
C LEU A 164 25.01 7.79 -4.30
N GLU A 165 25.23 8.66 -5.28
CA GLU A 165 24.93 10.09 -5.19
C GLU A 165 23.41 10.32 -5.14
N ASP A 166 22.63 9.64 -5.99
CA ASP A 166 21.17 9.69 -5.94
C ASP A 166 20.67 9.30 -4.56
N ARG A 167 21.23 8.22 -4.00
CA ARG A 167 20.86 7.74 -2.67
C ARG A 167 21.17 8.80 -1.61
N ALA A 168 22.39 9.33 -1.60
CA ALA A 168 22.80 10.33 -0.62
C ALA A 168 21.92 11.58 -0.70
N ALA A 169 21.54 12.00 -1.91
CA ALA A 169 20.62 13.11 -2.12
C ALA A 169 19.22 12.82 -1.54
N ILE A 170 18.64 11.65 -1.83
CA ILE A 170 17.32 11.27 -1.31
C ILE A 170 17.34 11.16 0.23
N GLU A 171 18.38 10.55 0.80
CA GLU A 171 18.55 10.41 2.26
C GLU A 171 18.65 11.79 2.92
N LEU A 172 19.49 12.69 2.39
CA LEU A 172 19.66 14.05 2.91
C LEU A 172 18.36 14.88 2.84
N GLU A 173 17.65 14.83 1.70
CA GLU A 173 16.36 15.51 1.55
C GLU A 173 15.32 14.95 2.51
N ALA A 174 15.27 13.63 2.69
CA ALA A 174 14.35 13.01 3.63
C ALA A 174 14.62 13.43 5.08
N GLU A 175 15.88 13.40 5.51
CA GLU A 175 16.28 13.82 6.86
C GLU A 175 15.91 15.28 7.14
N ARG A 176 16.21 16.18 6.19
CA ARG A 176 15.92 17.61 6.28
C ARG A 176 14.42 17.91 6.24
N ASP A 177 13.72 17.41 5.22
CA ASP A 177 12.38 17.88 4.88
C ASP A 177 11.26 17.08 5.56
N CYS A 178 11.51 15.80 5.84
CA CYS A 178 10.60 14.98 6.67
C CYS A 178 10.89 15.16 8.16
N ARG A 179 11.93 15.93 8.52
CA ARG A 179 12.34 16.27 9.89
C ARG A 179 12.44 15.04 10.79
N LEU A 180 13.21 14.05 10.34
CA LEU A 180 13.30 12.76 11.01
C LEU A 180 13.87 12.87 12.44
N HIS A 181 14.72 13.88 12.70
CA HIS A 181 15.22 14.19 14.04
C HIS A 181 14.21 14.91 14.96
N ASP A 182 13.07 15.36 14.43
CA ASP A 182 11.99 16.07 15.14
C ASP A 182 10.67 15.28 15.05
N GLY A 183 10.78 13.97 15.32
CA GLY A 183 9.63 13.06 15.41
C GLY A 183 9.07 12.56 14.06
N GLY A 184 9.64 12.97 12.92
CA GLY A 184 9.29 12.46 11.59
C GLY A 184 7.88 12.85 11.12
N ILE A 185 7.20 11.98 10.36
CA ILE A 185 5.84 12.23 9.87
C ILE A 185 4.85 11.35 10.62
N ALA A 186 3.92 11.95 11.35
CA ALA A 186 2.82 11.21 11.95
C ALA A 186 1.69 11.01 10.93
N VAL A 187 1.33 9.75 10.68
CA VAL A 187 0.23 9.38 9.79
C VAL A 187 -0.87 8.66 10.56
N ALA A 188 -2.12 8.95 10.20
CA ALA A 188 -3.30 8.30 10.76
C ALA A 188 -3.52 6.94 10.08
N VAL A 189 -3.64 5.88 10.88
CA VAL A 189 -4.00 4.54 10.44
C VAL A 189 -5.43 4.26 10.89
N ASP A 190 -6.38 4.51 9.99
CA ASP A 190 -7.80 4.33 10.27
C ASP A 190 -8.59 3.66 9.14
N HIS A 191 -8.02 3.59 7.94
CA HIS A 191 -8.59 2.92 6.78
C HIS A 191 -7.52 2.13 6.03
N VAL A 192 -7.94 1.01 5.47
CA VAL A 192 -7.16 0.18 4.56
C VAL A 192 -7.91 0.09 3.24
N GLN A 193 -7.20 0.17 2.12
CA GLN A 193 -7.77 0.20 0.78
C GLN A 193 -7.53 -1.12 0.05
N VAL A 194 -8.60 -1.70 -0.51
CA VAL A 194 -8.51 -2.70 -1.57
C VAL A 194 -8.49 -1.97 -2.91
N MET A 195 -7.46 -2.20 -3.70
CA MET A 195 -7.29 -1.53 -4.99
C MET A 195 -6.97 -2.52 -6.10
N TYR A 196 -7.27 -2.17 -7.34
CA TYR A 196 -7.07 -3.03 -8.51
C TYR A 196 -6.73 -2.24 -9.78
N LYS A 197 -6.19 -2.93 -10.79
CA LYS A 197 -6.04 -2.42 -12.17
C LYS A 197 -5.89 -3.56 -13.17
N PRO A 198 -6.07 -3.32 -14.49
CA PRO A 198 -5.71 -4.29 -15.50
C PRO A 198 -4.22 -4.68 -15.40
N SER A 199 -3.92 -5.97 -15.48
CA SER A 199 -2.54 -6.45 -15.43
C SER A 199 -1.70 -5.87 -16.57
N GLY A 200 -0.49 -5.42 -16.26
CA GLY A 200 0.41 -4.78 -17.23
C GLY A 200 0.13 -3.28 -17.46
N ALA A 201 -0.99 -2.74 -16.98
CA ALA A 201 -1.27 -1.30 -17.09
C ALA A 201 -0.26 -0.48 -16.28
N ARG A 202 0.31 0.55 -16.91
CA ARG A 202 1.21 1.51 -16.25
C ARG A 202 0.46 2.54 -15.41
N GLY A 203 -0.86 2.70 -15.56
CA GLY A 203 -1.67 3.68 -14.84
C GLY A 203 -1.84 3.40 -13.33
N PRO A 204 -2.55 4.31 -12.64
CA PRO A 204 -2.83 4.18 -11.22
C PRO A 204 -3.74 3.00 -10.92
N TYR A 205 -3.72 2.55 -9.66
CA TYR A 205 -4.71 1.62 -9.18
C TYR A 205 -6.04 2.33 -8.94
N THR A 206 -7.13 1.66 -9.30
CA THR A 206 -8.49 2.07 -8.98
C THR A 206 -8.81 1.62 -7.55
N LEU A 207 -9.35 2.53 -6.74
CA LEU A 207 -9.89 2.19 -5.42
C LEU A 207 -11.17 1.37 -5.61
N TYR A 208 -11.23 0.18 -5.02
CA TYR A 208 -12.44 -0.64 -5.01
C TYR A 208 -13.27 -0.39 -3.75
N ARG A 209 -12.66 -0.57 -2.57
CA ARG A 209 -13.32 -0.38 -1.29
C ARG A 209 -12.32 0.02 -0.21
N GLU A 210 -12.80 0.82 0.74
CA GLU A 210 -12.09 1.11 1.99
C GLU A 210 -12.68 0.29 3.15
N ALA A 211 -11.81 -0.14 4.05
CA ALA A 211 -12.14 -0.84 5.28
C ALA A 211 -11.66 0.00 6.47
N ALA A 212 -12.60 0.46 7.30
CA ALA A 212 -12.29 1.21 8.50
C ALA A 212 -11.76 0.30 9.62
N LEU A 213 -10.78 0.81 10.37
CA LEU A 213 -10.36 0.27 11.67
C LEU A 213 -11.36 0.69 12.76
N ALA A 214 -11.43 -0.11 13.82
CA ALA A 214 -12.28 0.15 14.96
C ALA A 214 -11.88 1.47 15.66
N PRO A 215 -12.85 2.24 16.19
CA PRO A 215 -12.53 3.40 17.04
C PRO A 215 -11.58 3.01 18.17
N SER A 216 -10.62 3.87 18.47
CA SER A 216 -9.82 3.72 19.69
C SER A 216 -10.74 3.95 20.88
N TYR A 217 -10.86 2.97 21.78
CA TYR A 217 -11.45 3.23 23.09
C TYR A 217 -10.40 3.98 23.90
N GLU A 218 -10.58 5.29 24.07
CA GLU A 218 -9.95 6.00 25.19
C GLU A 218 -10.82 5.72 26.43
N PRO A 219 -10.26 5.16 27.51
CA PRO A 219 -10.98 5.03 28.78
C PRO A 219 -11.28 6.38 29.43
#